data_AF-A0A973VWH0-F1
#
_entry.id   AF-A0A973VWH0-F1
#
_cell.length_a   1.000
_cell.length_b   1.000
_cell.length_c   1.000
_cell.angle_alpha   90.00
_cell.angle_beta   90.00
_cell.angle_gamma   90.00
#
_symmetry.space_group_name_H-M   'P 1'
#
loop_
_entity.id
_entity.type
_entity.pdbx_description
1 polymer ?
#
loop_
_entity_poly.entity_id
_entity_poly.type
_entity_poly.pdbx_seq_one_letter_code
_entity_poly.pdbx_strand_id
1 'polypeptide(L)'
;MSSILKIVAVGALLLGEALSIIAELIASKQFGKAGGGHLTALLPMFLLISLGGILLVCGYALGYMHLKNIWIIISISVGASLVVEPSLTLLLFRDVPTAGSLIGLVLGALGTLAAIFL
;
A
#
# COMPACT_ATOMS: atom_id res chain seq x y z
N MET A 1 -18.98 20.85 5.30
CA MET A 1 -17.54 20.62 5.06
C MET A 1 -17.40 19.37 4.21
N SER A 2 -16.66 19.49 3.11
CA SER A 2 -16.94 18.76 1.88
C SER A 2 -16.56 17.28 1.94
N SER A 3 -17.49 16.38 1.61
CA SER A 3 -17.24 14.94 1.38
C SER A 3 -16.05 14.69 0.44
N ILE A 4 -15.73 15.67 -0.41
CA ILE A 4 -14.56 15.70 -1.28
C ILE A 4 -13.25 15.53 -0.49
N LEU A 5 -13.08 16.15 0.68
CA LEU A 5 -11.84 16.03 1.47
C LEU A 5 -11.64 14.63 2.03
N LYS A 6 -12.73 13.94 2.39
CA LYS A 6 -12.66 12.52 2.82
C LYS A 6 -12.25 11.63 1.65
N ILE A 7 -12.80 11.87 0.46
CA ILE A 7 -12.44 11.13 -0.76
C ILE A 7 -10.98 11.39 -1.11
N VAL A 8 -10.50 12.63 -0.99
CA VAL A 8 -9.10 12.99 -1.22
C VAL A 8 -8.18 12.29 -0.22
N ALA A 9 -8.54 12.23 1.06
CA ALA A 9 -7.76 11.52 2.08
C ALA A 9 -7.64 10.03 1.76
N VAL A 10 -8.75 9.37 1.42
CA VAL A 10 -8.75 7.96 1.02
C VAL A 10 -7.93 7.76 -0.26
N GLY A 11 -8.11 8.64 -1.26
CA GLY A 11 -7.33 8.58 -2.50
C GLY A 11 -5.82 8.73 -2.27
N ALA A 12 -5.41 9.62 -1.36
CA ALA A 12 -4.01 9.79 -0.98
C ALA A 12 -3.45 8.54 -0.30
N LEU A 13 -4.22 7.88 0.57
CA LEU A 13 -3.82 6.60 1.18
C LEU A 13 -3.65 5.52 0.11
N LEU A 14 -4.66 5.31 -0.74
CA LEU A 14 -4.62 4.29 -1.80
C LEU A 14 -3.43 4.48 -2.74
N LEU A 15 -3.20 5.71 -3.19
CA LEU A 15 -2.12 6.01 -4.13
C LEU A 15 -0.74 5.93 -3.43
N GLY A 16 -0.67 6.35 -2.17
CA GLY A 16 0.55 6.25 -1.36
C GLY A 16 0.97 4.80 -1.09
N GLU A 17 0.01 3.94 -0.72
CA GLU A 17 0.23 2.49 -0.58
C GLU A 17 0.69 1.88 -1.91
N ALA A 18 -0.03 2.15 -3.00
CA ALA A 18 0.29 1.61 -4.32
C ALA A 18 1.71 1.99 -4.77
N LEU A 19 2.10 3.26 -4.61
CA LEU A 19 3.47 3.71 -4.93
C LEU A 19 4.51 3.01 -4.05
N SER A 20 4.28 2.94 -2.75
CA SER A 20 5.21 2.31 -1.81
C SER A 20 5.44 0.84 -2.16
N ILE A 21 4.36 0.10 -2.40
CA ILE A 21 4.40 -1.30 -2.83
C ILE A 21 5.08 -1.46 -4.19
N ILE A 22 4.78 -0.60 -5.17
CA ILE A 22 5.46 -0.64 -6.48
C ILE A 22 6.97 -0.49 -6.31
N ALA A 23 7.42 0.43 -5.46
CA ALA A 23 8.84 0.62 -5.18
C ALA A 23 9.48 -0.66 -4.61
N GLU A 24 8.83 -1.29 -3.64
CA GLU A 24 9.28 -2.53 -3.00
C GLU A 24 9.33 -3.72 -3.97
N LEU A 25 8.30 -3.86 -4.82
CA LEU A 25 8.23 -4.94 -5.80
C LEU A 25 9.26 -4.78 -6.93
N ILE A 26 9.47 -3.55 -7.42
CA ILE A 26 10.53 -3.29 -8.41
C ILE A 26 11.91 -3.52 -7.79
N ALA A 27 12.12 -3.12 -6.53
CA ALA A 27 13.33 -3.42 -5.78
C ALA A 27 13.58 -4.93 -5.74
N SER A 28 12.59 -5.68 -5.25
CA SER A 28 12.65 -7.14 -5.15
C SER A 28 12.97 -7.80 -6.50
N LYS A 29 12.36 -7.31 -7.59
CA LYS A 29 12.60 -7.82 -8.94
C LYS A 29 14.00 -7.52 -9.47
N GLN A 30 14.58 -6.37 -9.12
CA GLN A 30 15.93 -6.02 -9.52
C GLN A 30 17.00 -6.79 -8.74
N PHE A 31 16.82 -6.97 -7.43
CA PHE A 31 17.73 -7.78 -6.61
C PHE A 31 17.61 -9.29 -6.87
N GLY A 32 16.45 -9.76 -7.33
CA GLY A 32 16.26 -11.15 -7.75
C GLY A 32 16.98 -11.51 -9.07
N LYS A 33 17.47 -10.54 -9.85
CA LYS A 33 18.29 -10.80 -11.03
C LYS A 33 19.77 -10.84 -10.63
N ALA A 34 20.40 -12.00 -10.79
CA ALA A 34 21.82 -12.22 -10.50
C ALA A 34 22.69 -11.14 -11.19
N GLY A 35 23.25 -10.21 -10.41
CA GLY A 35 24.25 -9.22 -10.86
C GLY A 35 23.86 -7.74 -10.75
N GLY A 36 22.64 -7.39 -10.30
CA GLY A 36 22.13 -6.00 -10.32
C GLY A 36 22.44 -5.13 -9.09
N GLY A 37 23.62 -5.27 -8.47
CA GLY A 37 23.99 -4.46 -7.31
C GLY A 37 24.58 -3.10 -7.70
N HIS A 38 23.75 -2.12 -8.05
CA HIS A 38 24.20 -0.72 -8.18
C HIS A 38 23.30 0.21 -7.36
N LEU A 39 23.92 1.01 -6.49
CA LEU A 39 23.25 2.05 -5.69
C LEU A 39 22.41 3.01 -6.56
N THR A 40 22.79 3.20 -7.82
CA THR A 40 22.05 4.01 -8.80
C THR A 40 20.72 3.38 -9.23
N ALA A 41 20.58 2.06 -9.15
CA ALA A 41 19.34 1.35 -9.46
C ALA A 41 18.31 1.44 -8.32
N LEU A 42 18.78 1.66 -7.08
CA LEU A 42 17.94 1.88 -5.89
C LEU A 42 17.36 3.29 -5.81
N LEU A 43 18.06 4.29 -6.37
CA LEU A 43 17.64 5.68 -6.33
C LEU A 43 16.20 5.93 -6.81
N PRO A 44 15.75 5.41 -7.97
CA PRO A 44 14.36 5.61 -8.40
C PRO A 44 13.34 4.98 -7.43
N MET A 45 13.65 3.83 -6.82
CA MET A 45 12.76 3.20 -5.83
C MET A 45 12.69 4.02 -4.55
N PHE A 46 13.82 4.56 -4.09
CA PHE A 46 13.88 5.42 -2.93
C PHE A 46 13.06 6.71 -3.12
N LEU A 47 13.11 7.30 -4.31
CA LEU A 47 12.26 8.45 -4.63
C LEU A 47 10.78 8.08 -4.67
N LEU A 48 10.45 6.90 -5.21
CA LEU A 48 9.08 6.45 -5.36
C LEU A 48 8.44 6.08 -4.01
N ILE A 49 9.19 5.42 -3.11
CA ILE A 49 8.74 5.15 -1.74
C ILE A 49 8.68 6.43 -0.90
N SER A 50 9.57 7.40 -1.12
CA SER A 50 9.50 8.70 -0.45
C SER A 50 8.24 9.47 -0.86
N LEU A 51 7.90 9.46 -2.16
CA LEU A 51 6.67 10.06 -2.65
C LEU A 51 5.42 9.34 -2.10
N GLY A 52 5.44 8.00 -2.09
CA GLY A 52 4.39 7.19 -1.48
C GLY A 52 4.20 7.51 0.01
N GLY A 53 5.30 7.59 0.76
CA GLY A 53 5.33 7.94 2.18
C GLY A 53 4.79 9.34 2.45
N ILE A 54 5.14 10.35 1.64
CA ILE A 54 4.56 11.70 1.75
C ILE A 54 3.04 11.66 1.57
N LEU A 55 2.57 10.92 0.56
CA LEU A 55 1.14 10.76 0.32
C LEU A 55 0.42 10.06 1.47
N LEU A 56 1.02 9.01 2.04
CA LEU A 56 0.49 8.30 3.19
C LEU A 56 0.38 9.23 4.40
N VAL A 57 1.44 9.98 4.72
CA VAL A 57 1.42 10.95 5.84
C VAL A 57 0.34 12.00 5.61
N CYS A 58 0.21 12.55 4.40
CA CYS A 58 -0.86 13.49 4.07
C CYS A 58 -2.26 12.85 4.16
N GLY A 59 -2.42 11.62 3.69
CA GLY A 59 -3.67 10.85 3.75
C GLY A 59 -4.10 10.57 5.19
N TYR A 60 -3.16 10.16 6.06
CA TYR A 60 -3.41 9.97 7.48
C TYR A 60 -3.75 11.28 8.18
N ALA A 61 -3.01 12.37 7.92
CA ALA A 61 -3.27 13.67 8.51
C ALA A 61 -4.66 14.19 8.12
N LEU A 62 -4.99 14.20 6.83
CA LEU A 62 -6.30 14.62 6.32
C LEU A 62 -7.42 13.70 6.80
N GLY A 63 -7.19 12.39 6.79
CA GLY A 63 -8.13 11.39 7.28
C GLY A 63 -8.46 11.64 8.75
N TYR A 64 -7.44 11.87 9.58
CA TYR A 64 -7.63 12.04 11.03
C TYR A 64 -8.27 13.37 11.38
N MET A 65 -7.92 14.45 10.66
CA MET A 65 -8.59 15.74 10.81
C MET A 65 -10.10 15.66 10.57
N HIS A 66 -10.55 14.81 9.65
CA HIS A 66 -11.96 14.77 9.21
C HIS A 66 -12.78 13.61 9.79
N LEU A 67 -12.16 12.46 10.04
CA LEU A 67 -12.83 11.28 10.61
C LEU A 67 -12.68 11.25 12.13
N LYS A 68 -11.66 11.91 12.69
CA LYS A 68 -11.33 11.94 14.13
C LYS A 68 -11.23 10.56 14.79
N ASN A 69 -11.08 9.51 13.98
CA ASN A 69 -10.95 8.14 14.41
C ASN A 69 -9.81 7.49 13.63
N ILE A 70 -8.71 7.20 14.33
CA ILE A 70 -7.52 6.61 13.72
C ILE A 70 -7.76 5.17 13.26
N TRP A 71 -8.64 4.44 13.95
CA TRP A 71 -8.94 3.04 13.61
C TRP A 71 -9.55 2.92 12.22
N ILE A 72 -10.48 3.82 11.86
CA ILE A 72 -11.07 3.83 10.51
C ILE A 72 -9.98 4.03 9.44
N ILE A 73 -9.03 4.92 9.70
CA ILE A 73 -7.95 5.24 8.75
C ILE A 73 -7.01 4.05 8.60
N ILE A 74 -6.62 3.42 9.71
CA ILE A 74 -5.79 2.21 9.72
C ILE A 74 -6.49 1.10 8.96
N SER A 75 -7.78 0.85 9.22
CA SER A 75 -8.57 -0.18 8.51
C SER A 75 -8.55 0.05 7.01
N ILE A 76 -8.74 1.29 6.56
CA ILE A 76 -8.70 1.65 5.13
C ILE A 76 -7.30 1.44 4.54
N SER A 77 -6.25 1.91 5.22
CA SER A 77 -4.85 1.77 4.76
C SER A 77 -4.46 0.29 4.65
N VAL A 78 -4.65 -0.47 5.71
CA VAL A 78 -4.32 -1.92 5.76
C VAL A 78 -5.15 -2.68 4.73
N GLY A 79 -6.45 -2.35 4.62
CA GLY A 79 -7.31 -2.91 3.61
C GLY A 79 -6.85 -2.66 2.18
N ALA A 80 -6.37 -1.44 1.92
CA ALA A 80 -5.80 -1.07 0.64
C ALA A 80 -4.55 -1.90 0.33
N SER A 81 -3.59 -1.99 1.26
CA SER A 81 -2.36 -2.77 1.06
C SER A 81 -2.68 -4.24 0.76
N LEU A 82 -3.63 -4.83 1.49
CA LEU A 82 -4.05 -6.23 1.30
C LEU A 82 -4.65 -6.54 -0.07
N VAL A 83 -5.24 -5.56 -0.75
CA VAL A 83 -5.77 -5.73 -2.10
C VAL A 83 -4.72 -5.37 -3.15
N VAL A 84 -4.03 -4.26 -2.94
CA VAL A 84 -3.10 -3.67 -3.91
C VAL A 84 -1.83 -4.50 -4.04
N GLU A 85 -1.24 -4.94 -2.93
CA GLU A 85 0.00 -5.71 -2.90
C GLU A 85 -0.06 -7.03 -3.68
N PRO A 86 -1.01 -7.95 -3.42
CA PRO A 86 -1.11 -9.19 -4.19
C PRO A 86 -1.50 -8.94 -5.66
N SER A 87 -2.33 -7.93 -5.94
CA SER A 87 -2.71 -7.59 -7.32
C SER A 87 -1.50 -7.12 -8.13
N LEU A 88 -0.67 -6.24 -7.56
CA LEU A 88 0.55 -5.77 -8.19
C LEU A 88 1.61 -6.86 -8.28
N THR A 89 1.74 -7.71 -7.25
CA THR A 89 2.67 -8.84 -7.26
C THR A 89 2.33 -9.83 -8.38
N LEU A 90 1.05 -10.20 -8.49
CA LEU A 90 0.57 -11.06 -9.58
C LEU A 90 0.84 -10.43 -10.96
N LEU A 91 0.64 -9.11 -11.10
CA LEU A 91 0.87 -8.41 -12.36
C LEU A 91 2.36 -8.31 -12.73
N LEU A 92 3.24 -8.07 -11.75
CA LEU A 92 4.65 -7.78 -11.97
C LEU A 92 5.53 -9.03 -12.05
N PHE A 93 5.23 -10.04 -11.23
CA PHE A 93 5.97 -11.30 -11.17
C PHE A 93 5.30 -12.43 -11.96
N ARG A 94 3.98 -12.35 -12.20
CA ARG A 94 3.16 -13.43 -12.81
C ARG A 94 3.19 -14.75 -12.03
N ASP A 95 3.61 -14.70 -10.77
CA ASP A 95 3.64 -15.83 -9.86
C ASP A 95 2.32 -15.89 -9.06
N VAL A 96 1.78 -17.10 -8.95
CA VAL A 96 0.57 -17.37 -8.17
C VAL A 96 0.92 -17.40 -6.68
N PRO A 97 0.12 -16.77 -5.80
CA PRO A 97 0.39 -16.76 -4.37
C PRO A 97 0.44 -18.19 -3.81
N THR A 98 1.43 -18.45 -2.97
CA THR A 98 1.55 -19.72 -2.25
C THR A 98 0.44 -19.85 -1.22
N ALA A 99 0.16 -21.08 -0.76
CA ALA A 99 -0.92 -21.34 0.21
C ALA A 99 -0.82 -20.46 1.48
N GLY A 100 0.41 -20.20 1.97
CA GLY A 100 0.63 -19.30 3.11
C GLY A 100 0.26 -17.84 2.83
N SER A 101 0.61 -17.33 1.64
CA SER A 101 0.24 -15.97 1.20
C SER A 101 -1.28 -15.82 1.03
N LEU A 102 -1.94 -16.84 0.47
CA LEU A 102 -3.40 -16.89 0.33
C LEU A 102 -4.12 -16.82 1.69
N ILE A 103 -3.66 -17.60 2.67
CA ILE A 103 -4.25 -17.58 4.03
C ILE A 103 -4.08 -16.20 4.67
N GLY A 104 -2.89 -15.60 4.57
CA GLY A 104 -2.62 -14.25 5.07
C GLY A 104 -3.51 -13.19 4.43
N LEU A 105 -3.70 -13.27 3.11
CA LEU A 105 -4.57 -12.36 2.36
C LEU A 105 -6.04 -12.49 2.80
N VAL A 106 -6.55 -13.72 2.95
CA VAL A 106 -7.93 -13.96 3.41
C VAL A 106 -8.14 -13.45 4.83
N LEU A 107 -7.23 -13.76 5.76
CA LEU A 107 -7.33 -13.28 7.15
C LEU A 107 -7.22 -11.76 7.24
N GLY A 108 -6.33 -11.16 6.46
CA GLY A 108 -6.21 -9.72 6.36
C GLY A 108 -7.50 -9.08 5.85
N ALA A 109 -8.05 -9.58 4.75
CA ALA A 109 -9.29 -9.07 4.17
C ALA A 109 -10.47 -9.16 5.16
N LEU A 110 -10.57 -10.26 5.90
CA LEU A 110 -11.56 -10.41 6.97
C LEU A 110 -11.36 -9.40 8.11
N GLY A 111 -10.11 -9.15 8.52
CA GLY A 111 -9.77 -8.15 9.54
C GLY A 111 -10.14 -6.74 9.12
N THR A 112 -9.85 -6.37 7.87
CA THR A 112 -10.26 -5.08 7.28
C THR A 112 -11.78 -4.94 7.27
N LEU A 113 -12.52 -5.96 6.83
CA LEU A 113 -13.98 -5.91 6.80
C LEU A 113 -14.55 -5.75 8.22
N ALA A 114 -14.06 -6.52 9.19
CA ALA A 114 -14.49 -6.41 10.57
C ALA A 114 -14.30 -4.98 11.10
N ALA A 115 -13.16 -4.35 10.82
CA ALA A 115 -12.85 -3.01 11.30
C ALA A 115 -13.53 -1.86 10.54
N ILE A 116 -14.19 -2.14 9.42
CA ILE A 116 -15.08 -1.19 8.72
C ILE A 116 -16.51 -1.26 9.28
N PHE A 117 -16.96 -2.46 9.68
CA PHE A 117 -18.33 -2.72 10.12
C PHE A 117 -18.57 -2.63 11.64
N LEU A 118 -17.51 -2.55 12.46
CA LEU A 118 -17.53 -2.28 13.90
C LEU A 118 -17.11 -0.83 14.19
#